data_AF-A0A9D0W456-F1
#
_entry.id   AF-A0A9D0W456-F1
#
_cell.length_a   1.000
_cell.length_b   1.000
_cell.length_c   1.000
_cell.angle_alpha   90.00
_cell.angle_beta   90.00
_cell.angle_gamma   90.00
#
_symmetry.space_group_name_H-M   'P 1'
#
loop_
_entity.id
_entity.type
_entity.pdbx_description
1 polymer ?
#
loop_
_entity_poly.entity_id
_entity_poly.type
_entity_poly.pdbx_seq_one_letter_code
_entity_poly.pdbx_strand_id
1 'polypeptide(L)'
;QAAAEKLGLDEKAARLLTLETVFGAARLAMESNDAPAVLRSRVTSPGGTTEQGIKALEEAGVREAFEKALAAARNRSIELAAQLEKH
;
A
#
# COMPACT_ATOMS: atom_id res chain seq x y z
N GLN A 1 -5.55 7.95 -5.77
CA GLN A 1 -6.19 9.21 -6.21
C GLN A 1 -5.66 9.66 -7.57
N ALA A 2 -4.44 10.22 -7.68
CA ALA A 2 -3.93 10.78 -8.95
C ALA A 2 -3.99 9.81 -10.15
N ALA A 3 -3.74 8.51 -9.95
CA ALA A 3 -3.89 7.51 -11.02
C ALA A 3 -5.34 7.37 -11.50
N ALA A 4 -6.32 7.45 -10.60
CA ALA A 4 -7.73 7.36 -10.94
C ALA A 4 -8.24 8.62 -11.65
N GLU A 5 -7.73 9.80 -11.28
CA GLU A 5 -7.99 11.06 -12.00
C GLU A 5 -7.45 11.01 -13.44
N LYS A 6 -6.23 10.50 -13.63
CA LYS A 6 -5.65 10.26 -14.96
C LYS A 6 -6.47 9.30 -15.82
N LEU A 7 -7.22 8.39 -15.20
CA LEU A 7 -8.12 7.45 -15.88
C LEU A 7 -9.53 8.01 -16.08
N GLY A 8 -9.77 9.28 -15.72
CA GLY A 8 -11.00 10.01 -16.05
C GLY A 8 -12.00 10.17 -14.91
N LEU A 9 -11.66 9.79 -13.67
CA LEU A 9 -12.51 10.14 -12.53
C LEU A 9 -12.35 11.62 -12.16
N ASP A 10 -13.45 12.26 -11.74
CA ASP A 10 -13.37 13.57 -11.12
C ASP A 10 -12.64 13.51 -9.78
N GLU A 11 -12.05 14.63 -9.37
CA GLU A 11 -11.23 14.73 -8.15
C GLU A 11 -11.98 14.22 -6.90
N LYS A 12 -13.26 14.57 -6.76
CA LYS A 12 -14.04 14.20 -5.57
C LYS A 12 -14.27 12.70 -5.53
N ALA A 13 -14.68 12.08 -6.64
CA ALA A 13 -14.84 10.64 -6.74
C ALA A 13 -13.51 9.90 -6.57
N ALA A 14 -12.45 10.35 -7.23
CA ALA A 14 -11.12 9.75 -7.15
C ALA A 14 -10.58 9.76 -5.71
N ARG A 15 -10.76 10.88 -5.00
CA ARG A 15 -10.36 11.02 -3.59
C ARG A 15 -11.18 10.10 -2.69
N LEU A 16 -12.50 10.15 -2.79
CA LEU A 16 -13.40 9.33 -1.96
C LEU A 16 -13.10 7.84 -2.12
N LEU A 17 -13.11 7.34 -3.36
CA LEU A 17 -12.88 5.93 -3.65
C LEU A 17 -11.49 5.46 -3.20
N THR A 18 -10.46 6.30 -3.36
CA THR A 18 -9.11 5.95 -2.87
C THR A 18 -9.09 5.78 -1.37
N LEU A 19 -9.64 6.75 -0.62
CA LEU A 19 -9.62 6.73 0.84
C LEU A 19 -10.43 5.56 1.40
N GLU A 20 -11.65 5.35 0.90
CA GLU A 20 -12.50 4.23 1.33
C GLU A 20 -11.89 2.87 0.98
N THR A 21 -11.22 2.75 -0.17
CA THR A 21 -10.54 1.50 -0.55
C THR A 21 -9.41 1.16 0.42
N VAL A 22 -8.55 2.14 0.74
CA VAL A 22 -7.44 1.93 1.67
C VAL A 22 -7.95 1.66 3.09
N PHE A 23 -8.93 2.44 3.56
CA PHE A 23 -9.56 2.26 4.86
C PHE A 23 -10.23 0.90 4.98
N GLY A 24 -11.06 0.52 4.01
CA GLY A 24 -11.77 -0.76 4.00
C GLY A 24 -10.82 -1.95 3.96
N ALA A 25 -9.74 -1.88 3.17
CA ALA A 25 -8.73 -2.94 3.12
C ALA A 25 -7.98 -3.08 4.46
N ALA A 26 -7.60 -1.96 5.07
CA ALA A 26 -6.94 -1.97 6.39
C ALA A 26 -7.88 -2.52 7.48
N ARG A 27 -9.13 -2.06 7.51
CA ARG A 27 -10.15 -2.55 8.45
C ARG A 27 -10.39 -4.04 8.30
N LEU A 28 -10.56 -4.52 7.06
CA LEU A 28 -10.74 -5.95 6.77
C LEU A 28 -9.55 -6.78 7.28
N ALA A 29 -8.32 -6.30 7.09
CA ALA A 29 -7.13 -6.99 7.58
C ALA A 29 -7.03 -7.01 9.11
N MET A 30 -7.46 -5.95 9.80
CA MET A 30 -7.45 -5.87 11.25
C MET A 30 -8.53 -6.73 11.91
N GLU A 31 -9.70 -6.85 11.28
CA GLU A 31 -10.85 -7.60 11.80
C GLU A 31 -10.80 -9.10 11.47
N SER A 32 -9.87 -9.51 10.59
CA SER A 32 -9.75 -10.87 10.08
C SER A 32 -8.72 -11.70 10.84
N ASN A 33 -9.03 -12.99 11.03
CA ASN A 33 -8.05 -13.99 11.49
C ASN A 33 -7.14 -14.51 10.35
N ASP A 34 -7.55 -14.28 9.10
CA ASP A 34 -6.75 -14.64 7.92
C ASP A 34 -5.64 -13.63 7.67
N ALA A 35 -4.48 -14.13 7.24
CA ALA A 35 -3.37 -13.28 6.82
C ALA A 35 -3.73 -12.40 5.60
N PRO A 36 -3.13 -11.20 5.44
CA PRO A 36 -3.39 -10.32 4.31
C PRO A 36 -3.20 -10.96 2.93
N ALA A 37 -2.28 -11.90 2.79
CA ALA A 37 -2.07 -12.64 1.55
C ALA A 37 -3.29 -13.49 1.14
N VAL A 38 -3.98 -14.09 2.12
CA VAL A 38 -5.21 -14.86 1.91
C VAL A 38 -6.37 -13.92 1.59
N LEU A 39 -6.48 -12.79 2.28
CA LEU A 39 -7.50 -11.78 1.98
C LEU A 39 -7.35 -11.23 0.56
N ARG A 40 -6.12 -10.94 0.13
CA ARG A 40 -5.82 -10.55 -1.25
C ARG A 40 -6.23 -11.62 -2.26
N SER A 41 -5.93 -12.90 -2.00
CA SER A 41 -6.28 -13.97 -2.95
C SER A 41 -7.78 -14.12 -3.13
N ARG A 42 -8.59 -13.85 -2.10
CA ARG A 42 -10.07 -13.89 -2.18
C ARG A 42 -10.67 -12.85 -3.12
N VAL A 43 -9.96 -11.75 -3.39
CA VAL A 43 -10.40 -10.69 -4.31
C VAL A 43 -9.65 -10.72 -5.66
N THR A 44 -8.86 -11.77 -5.89
CA THR A 44 -8.04 -11.94 -7.10
C THR A 44 -8.51 -13.15 -7.88
N SER A 45 -9.39 -12.95 -8.86
CA SER A 45 -9.83 -14.01 -9.76
C SER A 45 -8.77 -14.30 -10.84
N PRO A 46 -8.59 -15.56 -11.26
CA PRO A 46 -7.69 -15.91 -12.36
C PRO A 46 -8.05 -15.15 -13.65
N GLY A 47 -7.08 -14.45 -14.23
CA GLY A 47 -7.29 -13.62 -15.43
C GLY A 47 -8.11 -12.35 -15.21
N GLY A 48 -8.49 -12.02 -13.98
CA GLY A 48 -9.28 -10.85 -13.63
C GLY A 48 -8.48 -9.54 -13.62
N THR A 49 -9.18 -8.41 -13.54
CA THR A 49 -8.57 -7.07 -13.50
C THR A 49 -7.68 -6.85 -12.28
N THR A 50 -8.07 -7.38 -11.11
CA THR A 50 -7.24 -7.32 -9.90
C THR A 50 -5.91 -8.04 -10.09
N GLU A 51 -5.92 -9.21 -10.73
CA GLU A 51 -4.71 -9.99 -10.97
C GLU A 51 -3.71 -9.21 -11.84
N GLN A 52 -4.20 -8.58 -12.92
CA GLN A 52 -3.36 -7.75 -13.78
C GLN A 52 -2.79 -6.53 -13.04
N GLY A 53 -3.60 -5.89 -12.20
CA GLY A 53 -3.16 -4.79 -11.35
C GLY A 53 -2.06 -5.22 -10.36
N ILE A 54 -2.22 -6.37 -9.71
CA ILE A 54 -1.21 -6.90 -8.78
C ILE A 54 0.08 -7.26 -9.51
N LYS A 55 0.01 -7.94 -10.67
CA LYS A 55 1.19 -8.26 -11.48
C LYS A 55 1.99 -7.01 -11.84
N ALA A 56 1.33 -5.95 -12.30
CA ALA A 56 1.99 -4.69 -12.60
C ALA A 56 2.68 -4.04 -11.37
N LEU A 57 2.09 -4.15 -10.18
CA LEU A 57 2.71 -3.66 -8.94
C LEU A 57 3.92 -4.51 -8.52
N GLU A 58 3.87 -5.82 -8.75
CA GLU A 58 4.99 -6.73 -8.47
C GLU A 58 6.15 -6.47 -9.44
N GLU A 59 5.88 -6.34 -10.74
CA GLU A 59 6.87 -5.99 -11.76
C GLU A 59 7.51 -4.61 -11.51
N ALA A 60 6.75 -3.66 -10.96
CA ALA A 60 7.25 -2.35 -10.56
C ALA A 60 8.09 -2.38 -9.25
N GLY A 61 8.23 -3.54 -8.60
CA GLY A 61 9.06 -3.69 -7.39
C GLY A 61 8.50 -2.96 -6.17
N VAL A 62 7.17 -2.89 -6.03
CA VAL A 62 6.53 -2.14 -4.95
C VAL A 62 6.87 -2.72 -3.57
N ARG A 63 7.02 -4.04 -3.45
CA ARG A 63 7.39 -4.69 -2.18
C ARG A 63 8.77 -4.24 -1.72
N GLU A 64 9.74 -4.29 -2.62
CA GLU A 64 11.11 -3.87 -2.41
C GLU A 64 11.19 -2.37 -2.11
N ALA A 65 10.32 -1.56 -2.72
CA ALA A 65 10.22 -0.12 -2.43
C ALA A 65 9.78 0.14 -0.98
N PHE A 66 8.79 -0.60 -0.47
CA PHE A 66 8.36 -0.50 0.93
C PHE A 66 9.46 -0.94 1.90
N GLU A 67 10.16 -2.04 1.62
CA GLU A 67 11.27 -2.51 2.45
C GLU A 67 12.38 -1.45 2.54
N LYS A 68 12.78 -0.87 1.39
CA LYS A 68 13.76 0.22 1.35
C LYS A 68 13.30 1.45 2.12
N ALA A 69 12.03 1.84 1.98
CA ALA A 69 11.48 3.01 2.67
C ALA A 69 11.51 2.82 4.20
N LEU A 70 11.08 1.66 4.69
CA LEU A 70 11.07 1.35 6.12
C LEU A 70 12.50 1.23 6.69
N ALA A 71 13.42 0.62 5.95
CA ALA A 71 14.83 0.56 6.35
C ALA A 71 15.47 1.96 6.43
N ALA A 72 15.20 2.82 5.44
CA ALA A 72 15.69 4.20 5.44
C ALA A 72 15.13 5.00 6.63
N ALA A 73 13.81 4.88 6.89
CA ALA A 73 13.17 5.53 8.03
C ALA A 73 13.77 5.06 9.38
N ARG A 74 13.99 3.74 9.53
CA ARG A 74 14.65 3.16 10.71
C ARG A 74 16.06 3.72 10.90
N ASN A 75 16.88 3.70 9.86
CA ASN A 75 18.26 4.17 9.94
C ASN A 75 18.32 5.65 10.34
N ARG A 76 17.44 6.47 9.75
CA ARG A 76 17.34 7.88 10.11
C ARG A 76 16.93 8.09 11.57
N SER A 77 15.99 7.27 12.06
CA SER A 77 15.58 7.33 13.47
C SER A 77 16.73 7.02 14.43
N ILE A 78 17.61 6.07 14.08
CA ILE A 78 18.79 5.71 14.88
C ILE A 78 19.80 6.85 14.89
N GLU A 79 20.07 7.46 13.73
CA GLU A 79 20.97 8.62 13.63
C GLU A 79 20.50 9.79 14.50
N LEU A 80 19.19 10.08 14.46
CA LEU A 80 18.60 11.15 15.27
C LEU A 80 18.73 10.87 16.78
N ALA A 81 18.51 9.63 17.22
CA ALA A 81 18.70 9.24 18.61
C ALA A 81 20.17 9.42 19.05
N ALA A 82 21.12 8.97 18.23
CA ALA A 82 22.55 9.10 18.51
C ALA A 82 23.04 10.57 18.50
N GLN A 83 22.36 11.47 17.79
CA GLN A 83 22.63 12.91 17.84
C GLN A 83 22.13 13.53 19.14
N LEU A 84 20.96 13.09 19.63
CA LEU A 84 20.38 13.58 20.89
C LEU A 84 21.22 13.17 22.11
N GLU A 85 21.79 11.98 22.14
CA GLU A 85 22.65 11.51 23.25
C GLU A 85 24.02 12.23 23.34
N LYS A 86 24.42 12.93 22.28
CA LYS A 86 25.69 13.68 22.22
C LYS A 86 25.57 15.13 22.70
N HIS A 87 24.35 15.58 23.02
CA HIS A 87 24.05 16.92 23.53
C HIS A 87 23.54 16.84 24.97
#